data_AF-A0A6M1RYB3-F1
#
_entry.id   AF-A0A6M1RYB3-F1
#
_cell.length_a   1.000
_cell.length_b   1.000
_cell.length_c   1.000
_cell.angle_alpha   90.00
_cell.angle_beta   90.00
_cell.angle_gamma   90.00
#
_symmetry.space_group_name_H-M   'P 1'
#
loop_
_entity.id
_entity.type
_entity.pdbx_description
1 polymer ?
#
loop_
_entity_poly.entity_id
_entity_poly.type
_entity_poly.pdbx_seq_one_letter_code
_entity_poly.pdbx_strand_id
1 'polypeptide(L)'
;MGGLLWVRLSGGSAAGVHFVTYDGNGNVWNLVSASTSTETARYEYGPFGEPLRLTGAAAGWNPFRFSTKRTEDATGLVLYEYRAYSPTLGRWLSRDPIEEKTGVGAYHWIANVGPGAVDIDGRFSATRCSVCGQWYQGYHPCPGSPPSPPPQPPSSQPQQSQYPEGFALCRRDIDDSDKKFLERLCTRVLNECGGLHMYVQYYKSAQDGAPYLWGWGFSGGEVTTPEKHFNPSVCFPCKKNGTPLKHGSGAGKPSTSASDEEIMDCIKNRKPDRRYTFPTYVCSTWAKQAVRDCGLTCQ
;
A
#
# COMPACT_ATOMS: atom_id res chain seq x y z
N MET A 1 20.35 4.00 8.63
CA MET A 1 19.72 3.73 9.94
C MET A 1 20.49 2.61 10.57
N GLY A 2 20.93 2.79 11.82
CA GLY A 2 22.16 2.17 12.32
C GLY A 2 23.42 2.95 11.90
N GLY A 3 24.49 2.81 12.68
CA GLY A 3 25.78 3.47 12.46
C GLY A 3 26.32 4.24 13.67
N LEU A 4 25.50 4.48 14.69
CA LEU A 4 25.94 4.97 16.00
C LEU A 4 26.71 3.85 16.73
N LEU A 5 28.05 3.87 16.66
CA LEU A 5 28.85 2.78 17.22
C LEU A 5 28.89 2.81 18.76
N TRP A 6 28.96 4.00 19.32
CA TRP A 6 29.03 4.23 20.76
C TRP A 6 28.44 5.60 21.11
N VAL A 7 28.07 5.77 22.38
CA VAL A 7 27.67 7.04 22.98
C VAL A 7 28.50 7.32 24.21
N ARG A 8 28.75 8.59 24.52
CA ARG A 8 29.32 9.00 25.81
C ARG A 8 28.26 9.77 26.58
N LEU A 9 27.86 9.22 27.73
CA LEU A 9 26.94 9.84 28.65
C LEU A 9 27.73 10.70 29.64
N SER A 10 27.42 11.99 29.68
CA SER A 10 28.19 12.98 30.47
C SER A 10 27.71 13.11 31.92
N GLY A 11 26.55 12.53 32.27
CA GLY A 11 25.95 12.67 33.59
C GLY A 11 25.09 11.46 33.98
N GLY A 12 24.75 11.38 35.26
CA GLY A 12 23.99 10.28 35.86
C GLY A 12 24.86 9.13 36.37
N SER A 13 24.21 8.16 37.02
CA SER A 13 24.86 6.95 37.58
C SER A 13 25.47 6.02 36.52
N ALA A 14 25.18 6.27 35.24
CA ALA A 14 25.73 5.54 34.11
C ALA A 14 26.63 6.41 33.21
N ALA A 15 27.24 7.47 33.75
CA ALA A 15 28.20 8.28 32.99
C ALA A 15 29.37 7.43 32.47
N GLY A 16 29.82 7.70 31.24
CA GLY A 16 30.87 6.93 30.58
C GLY A 16 30.57 6.60 29.13
N VAL A 17 31.44 5.79 28.51
CA VAL A 17 31.29 5.31 27.14
C VAL A 17 30.48 4.03 27.13
N HIS A 18 29.51 3.94 26.23
CA HIS A 18 28.68 2.76 26.02
C HIS A 18 28.65 2.38 24.54
N PHE A 19 28.85 1.11 24.24
CA PHE A 19 28.63 0.55 22.91
C PHE A 19 27.13 0.36 22.67
N VAL A 20 26.71 0.60 21.43
CA VAL A 20 25.30 0.53 21.04
C VAL A 20 25.06 -0.76 20.26
N THR A 21 24.00 -1.48 20.61
CA THR A 21 23.53 -2.64 19.85
C THR A 21 22.18 -2.35 19.20
N TYR A 22 21.85 -3.11 18.16
CA TYR A 22 20.68 -2.86 17.32
C TYR A 22 19.79 -4.08 17.18
N ASP A 23 18.50 -3.83 16.94
CA ASP A 23 17.59 -4.85 16.41
C ASP A 23 17.72 -4.98 14.88
N GLY A 24 16.93 -5.89 14.30
CA GLY A 24 16.94 -6.15 12.85
C GLY A 24 16.51 -4.95 11.99
N ASN A 25 15.84 -3.96 12.56
CA ASN A 25 15.38 -2.75 11.87
C ASN A 25 16.32 -1.55 12.09
N GLY A 26 17.39 -1.73 12.86
CA GLY A 26 18.35 -0.66 13.18
C GLY A 26 17.88 0.28 14.28
N ASN A 27 16.92 -0.11 15.11
CA ASN A 27 16.60 0.60 16.35
C ASN A 27 17.65 0.26 17.41
N VAL A 28 17.95 1.21 18.30
CA VAL A 28 18.84 0.93 19.44
C VAL A 28 18.15 -0.05 20.38
N TRP A 29 18.74 -1.23 20.54
CA TRP A 29 18.21 -2.32 21.36
C TRP A 29 18.79 -2.30 22.78
N ASN A 30 20.13 -2.25 22.92
CA ASN A 30 20.81 -2.15 24.21
C ASN A 30 21.97 -1.14 24.18
N LEU A 31 22.36 -0.72 25.39
CA LEU A 31 23.66 -0.13 25.66
C LEU A 31 24.49 -1.07 26.53
N VAL A 32 25.78 -1.19 26.19
CA VAL A 32 26.76 -1.97 26.95
C VAL A 32 27.89 -1.06 27.39
N SER A 33 28.16 -1.02 28.70
CA SER A 33 29.25 -0.24 29.27
C SER A 33 30.59 -0.65 28.68
N ALA A 34 31.38 0.31 28.18
CA ALA A 34 32.71 0.02 27.66
C ALA A 34 33.72 -0.34 28.76
N SER A 35 33.47 0.03 30.01
CA SER A 35 34.37 -0.26 31.14
C SER A 35 34.06 -1.56 31.85
N THR A 36 32.78 -1.93 31.95
CA THR A 36 32.33 -3.10 32.72
C THR A 36 31.78 -4.23 31.84
N SER A 37 31.57 -3.99 30.55
CA SER A 37 30.97 -4.96 29.60
C SER A 37 29.58 -5.45 30.01
N THR A 38 28.90 -4.73 30.91
CA THR A 38 27.55 -5.05 31.37
C THR A 38 26.52 -4.23 30.62
N GLU A 39 25.32 -4.78 30.45
CA GLU A 39 24.17 -4.05 29.92
C GLU A 39 23.79 -2.90 30.87
N THR A 40 23.68 -1.69 30.34
CA THR A 40 23.35 -0.47 31.10
C THR A 40 22.01 0.14 30.70
N ALA A 41 21.50 -0.21 29.52
CA ALA A 41 20.15 0.10 29.09
C ALA A 41 19.62 -0.96 28.12
N ARG A 42 18.30 -1.12 28.12
CA ARG A 42 17.56 -1.93 27.15
C ARG A 42 16.26 -1.26 26.75
N TYR A 43 15.97 -1.30 25.46
CA TYR A 43 14.87 -0.63 24.81
C TYR A 43 14.08 -1.64 23.99
N GLU A 44 12.75 -1.61 24.10
CA GLU A 44 11.83 -2.33 23.22
C GLU A 44 10.79 -1.36 22.72
N TYR A 45 10.41 -1.49 21.44
CA TYR A 45 9.49 -0.60 20.77
C TYR A 45 8.33 -1.39 20.18
N GLY A 46 7.17 -0.76 20.11
CA GLY A 46 6.06 -1.25 19.31
C GLY A 46 6.23 -0.91 17.83
N PRO A 47 5.29 -1.31 16.97
CA PRO A 47 5.44 -1.22 15.52
C PRO A 47 5.68 0.20 15.00
N PHE A 48 5.17 1.22 15.69
CA PHE A 48 5.32 2.63 15.31
C PHE A 48 6.43 3.35 16.10
N GLY A 49 7.24 2.62 16.87
CA GLY A 49 8.33 3.19 17.66
C GLY A 49 7.93 3.65 19.05
N GLU A 50 6.70 3.37 19.49
CA GLU A 50 6.27 3.62 20.87
C GLU A 50 7.10 2.78 21.84
N PRO A 51 7.64 3.35 22.93
CA PRO A 51 8.44 2.57 23.87
C PRO A 51 7.57 1.58 24.64
N LEU A 52 7.82 0.27 24.46
CA LEU A 52 7.23 -0.80 25.26
C LEU A 52 8.04 -1.07 26.53
N ARG A 53 9.37 -0.91 26.45
CA ARG A 53 10.26 -1.06 27.59
C ARG A 53 11.44 -0.11 27.49
N LEU A 54 11.74 0.56 28.61
CA LEU A 54 12.89 1.43 28.82
C LEU A 54 13.48 1.11 30.20
N THR A 55 14.53 0.32 30.25
CA THR A 55 15.10 -0.17 31.53
C THR A 55 16.60 0.00 31.60
N GLY A 56 17.13 0.24 32.81
CA GLY A 56 18.56 0.37 33.07
C GLY A 56 18.99 1.79 33.40
N ALA A 57 20.12 1.93 34.10
CA ALA A 57 20.61 3.21 34.61
C ALA A 57 20.98 4.21 33.51
N ALA A 58 21.29 3.74 32.30
CA ALA A 58 21.59 4.59 31.14
C ALA A 58 20.36 4.91 30.27
N ALA A 59 19.20 4.28 30.50
CA ALA A 59 18.07 4.30 29.56
C ALA A 59 17.52 5.71 29.31
N GLY A 60 17.28 6.47 30.39
CA GLY A 60 16.80 7.85 30.30
C GLY A 60 17.85 8.84 29.82
N TRP A 61 19.15 8.50 29.91
CA TRP A 61 20.24 9.41 29.55
C TRP A 61 20.61 9.37 28.08
N ASN A 62 20.30 8.27 27.40
CA ASN A 62 20.56 8.13 25.98
C ASN A 62 19.41 8.71 25.15
N PRO A 63 19.66 9.77 24.37
CA PRO A 63 18.63 10.37 23.55
C PRO A 63 18.45 9.63 22.21
N PHE A 64 19.40 8.81 21.76
CA PHE A 64 19.32 8.10 20.47
C PHE A 64 18.69 6.72 20.65
N ARG A 65 17.46 6.54 20.17
CA ARG A 65 16.64 5.35 20.49
C ARG A 65 16.03 4.73 19.24
N PHE A 66 14.71 4.88 19.07
CA PHE A 66 13.99 4.37 17.91
C PHE A 66 14.65 4.89 16.64
N SER A 67 14.91 3.98 15.70
CA SER A 67 15.46 4.34 14.41
C SER A 67 16.83 5.05 14.49
N THR A 68 17.56 4.89 15.60
CA THR A 68 18.81 5.64 15.88
C THR A 68 18.63 7.17 15.86
N LYS A 69 17.40 7.67 15.97
CA LYS A 69 17.11 9.11 15.99
C LYS A 69 16.99 9.64 17.41
N ARG A 70 17.17 10.96 17.53
CA ARG A 70 17.05 11.65 18.81
C ARG A 70 15.59 11.65 19.24
N THR A 71 15.30 11.09 20.41
CA THR A 71 14.01 11.18 21.09
C THR A 71 14.06 12.34 22.07
N GLU A 72 13.05 13.19 22.03
CA GLU A 72 12.88 14.29 22.98
C GLU A 72 11.90 13.87 24.07
N ASP A 73 12.43 13.50 25.24
CA ASP A 73 11.67 12.84 26.31
C ASP A 73 10.50 13.67 26.83
N ALA A 74 10.59 15.00 26.81
CA ALA A 74 9.51 15.88 27.26
C ALA A 74 8.24 15.78 26.40
N THR A 75 8.39 15.44 25.12
CA THR A 75 7.28 15.37 24.15
C THR A 75 7.04 13.97 23.61
N GLY A 76 7.99 13.05 23.80
CA GLY A 76 7.99 11.73 23.19
C GLY A 76 8.19 11.74 21.67
N LEU A 77 8.57 12.88 21.09
CA LEU A 77 8.79 13.01 19.65
C LEU A 77 10.15 12.46 19.25
N VAL A 78 10.19 11.84 18.07
CA VAL A 78 11.43 11.40 17.45
C VAL A 78 11.80 12.42 16.38
N LEU A 79 12.94 13.06 16.56
CA LEU A 79 13.41 14.15 15.72
C LEU A 79 14.24 13.58 14.56
N TYR A 80 13.65 13.63 13.37
CA TYR A 80 14.37 13.47 12.11
C TYR A 80 14.89 14.82 11.65
N GLU A 81 15.79 14.77 10.68
CA GLU A 81 16.47 15.93 10.12
C GLU A 81 15.49 16.94 9.55
N TYR A 82 14.43 16.48 8.88
CA TYR A 82 13.46 17.36 8.21
C TYR A 82 12.06 17.37 8.84
N ARG A 83 11.74 16.40 9.71
CA ARG A 83 10.40 16.29 10.30
C ARG A 83 10.45 15.77 11.73
N ALA A 84 9.48 16.18 12.53
CA ALA A 84 9.21 15.57 13.83
C ALA A 84 8.20 14.42 13.65
N TYR A 85 8.59 13.23 14.07
CA TYR A 85 7.74 12.04 14.08
C TYR A 85 7.09 11.85 15.45
N SER A 86 5.80 11.50 15.48
CA SER A 86 5.08 11.13 16.68
C SER A 86 4.84 9.62 16.69
N PRO A 87 5.58 8.84 17.50
CA PRO A 87 5.34 7.41 17.66
C PRO A 87 3.93 7.12 18.19
N THR A 88 3.44 7.95 19.12
CA THR A 88 2.08 7.82 19.69
C THR A 88 0.98 7.93 18.64
N LEU A 89 1.16 8.77 17.62
CA LEU A 89 0.19 8.95 16.54
C LEU A 89 0.51 8.09 15.29
N GLY A 90 1.66 7.43 15.27
CA GLY A 90 2.18 6.69 14.11
C GLY A 90 2.35 7.55 12.86
N ARG A 91 2.64 8.85 12.99
CA ARG A 91 2.70 9.79 11.85
C ARG A 91 3.60 10.99 12.05
N TRP A 92 3.90 11.67 10.95
CA TRP A 92 4.59 12.95 10.94
C TRP A 92 3.69 14.09 11.43
N LEU A 93 4.27 15.03 12.18
CA LEU A 93 3.55 16.23 12.64
C LEU A 93 3.43 17.30 11.54
N SER A 94 4.33 17.29 10.56
CA SER A 94 4.33 18.23 9.44
C SER A 94 4.17 17.50 8.10
N ARG A 95 3.63 18.22 7.12
CA ARG A 95 3.52 17.75 5.73
C ARG A 95 4.91 17.45 5.18
N ASP A 96 5.00 16.43 4.34
CA ASP A 96 6.24 16.08 3.63
C ASP A 96 6.75 17.27 2.80
N PRO A 97 8.01 17.73 3.02
CA PRO A 97 8.61 18.83 2.26
C PRO A 97 8.68 18.58 0.75
N ILE A 98 8.58 17.34 0.30
CA ILE A 98 8.57 17.00 -1.14
C ILE A 98 7.18 16.73 -1.70
N GLU A 99 6.15 17.03 -0.91
CA GLU A 99 4.73 17.04 -1.26
C GLU A 99 4.22 15.71 -1.84
N GLU A 100 3.49 15.75 -2.96
CA GLU A 100 2.81 14.58 -3.55
C GLU A 100 3.74 13.70 -4.39
N LYS A 101 5.02 14.06 -4.55
CA LYS A 101 5.97 13.29 -5.36
C LYS A 101 6.26 11.88 -4.81
N THR A 102 5.91 11.60 -3.54
CA THR A 102 6.03 10.26 -2.95
C THR A 102 4.84 9.35 -3.25
N GLY A 103 3.71 9.87 -3.73
CA GLY A 103 2.50 9.08 -4.00
C GLY A 103 1.78 8.50 -2.77
N VAL A 104 2.29 8.71 -1.56
CA VAL A 104 1.73 8.25 -0.29
C VAL A 104 1.47 9.44 0.63
N GLY A 105 0.32 9.43 1.32
CA GLY A 105 -0.23 10.64 1.97
C GLY A 105 0.81 11.40 2.78
N ALA A 106 0.85 12.73 2.61
CA ALA A 106 1.96 13.60 3.01
C ALA A 106 2.29 13.67 4.53
N TYR A 107 1.55 12.93 5.36
CA TYR A 107 1.78 12.81 6.80
C TYR A 107 2.11 11.38 7.24
N HIS A 108 2.07 10.40 6.33
CA HIS A 108 2.28 8.99 6.69
C HIS A 108 3.75 8.69 6.94
N TRP A 109 4.00 8.01 8.05
CA TRP A 109 5.28 7.39 8.34
C TRP A 109 5.37 6.05 7.60
N ILE A 110 6.34 5.93 6.69
CA ILE A 110 6.64 4.71 5.94
C ILE A 110 5.42 4.10 5.23
N ALA A 111 4.35 4.87 4.96
CA ALA A 111 3.15 4.40 4.26
C ALA A 111 2.55 3.04 4.74
N ASN A 112 2.81 2.62 5.99
CA ASN A 112 2.55 1.26 6.48
C ASN A 112 3.15 0.14 5.59
N VAL A 113 4.21 0.40 4.82
CA VAL A 113 4.93 -0.70 4.14
C VAL A 113 5.63 -1.54 5.20
N GLY A 114 5.57 -2.86 5.07
CA GLY A 114 5.96 -3.84 6.08
C GLY A 114 7.41 -3.75 6.62
N PRO A 115 7.84 -4.73 7.46
CA PRO A 115 8.98 -4.63 8.38
C PRO A 115 10.41 -4.56 7.78
N GLY A 116 10.63 -3.90 6.64
CA GLY A 116 11.95 -3.67 6.04
C GLY A 116 12.15 -2.29 5.38
N ALA A 117 11.14 -1.41 5.47
CA ALA A 117 11.26 -0.03 5.04
C ALA A 117 11.63 0.85 6.24
N VAL A 118 12.52 1.82 6.01
CA VAL A 118 12.96 2.77 7.03
C VAL A 118 13.03 4.16 6.41
N ASP A 119 12.44 5.18 7.05
CA ASP A 119 12.67 6.57 6.64
C ASP A 119 14.01 7.04 7.21
N ILE A 120 14.92 7.50 6.35
CA ILE A 120 16.30 7.81 6.77
C ILE A 120 16.41 9.22 7.35
N ASP A 121 15.68 10.19 6.81
CA ASP A 121 15.88 11.61 7.12
C ASP A 121 14.58 12.40 7.36
N GLY A 122 13.45 11.71 7.24
CA GLY A 122 12.14 12.30 7.34
C GLY A 122 11.69 12.99 6.06
N ARG A 123 12.18 12.57 4.90
CA ARG A 123 11.60 12.95 3.60
C ARG A 123 11.24 11.73 2.75
N PHE A 124 11.86 10.57 2.99
CA PHE A 124 11.74 9.40 2.11
C PHE A 124 11.99 8.08 2.83
N SER A 125 11.13 7.09 2.55
CA SER A 125 11.37 5.70 2.93
C SER A 125 12.41 5.05 2.00
N ALA A 126 13.46 4.48 2.57
CA ALA A 126 14.42 3.62 1.90
C ALA A 126 14.17 2.17 2.26
N THR A 127 14.28 1.28 1.28
CA THR A 127 14.20 -0.17 1.48
C THR A 127 15.58 -0.76 1.37
N ARG A 128 15.92 -1.70 2.26
CA ARG A 128 17.19 -2.44 2.19
C ARG A 128 17.04 -3.61 1.23
N CYS A 129 17.92 -3.71 0.24
CA CYS A 129 17.96 -4.86 -0.65
C CYS A 129 18.37 -6.11 0.14
N SER A 130 17.52 -7.14 0.12
CA SER A 130 17.80 -8.41 0.82
C SER A 130 18.97 -9.19 0.21
N VAL A 131 19.36 -8.88 -1.03
CA VAL A 131 20.40 -9.59 -1.78
C VAL A 131 21.79 -8.98 -1.58
N CYS A 132 21.96 -7.66 -1.77
CA CYS A 132 23.26 -7.00 -1.59
C CYS A 132 23.37 -6.15 -0.31
N GLY A 133 22.30 -6.03 0.48
CA GLY A 133 22.29 -5.24 1.70
C GLY A 133 22.32 -3.72 1.52
N GLN A 134 22.33 -3.22 0.27
CA GLN A 134 22.34 -1.79 -0.05
C GLN A 134 20.97 -1.15 0.19
N TRP A 135 20.98 0.09 0.66
CA TRP A 135 19.77 0.90 0.80
C TRP A 135 19.47 1.61 -0.52
N TYR A 136 18.21 1.59 -0.95
CA TYR A 136 17.82 2.19 -2.22
C TYR A 136 16.47 2.90 -2.16
N GLN A 137 16.28 3.79 -3.13
CA GLN A 137 15.03 4.48 -3.42
C GLN A 137 14.44 3.93 -4.73
N GLY A 138 13.18 3.50 -4.73
CA GLY A 138 12.49 3.05 -5.95
C GLY A 138 13.02 1.73 -6.52
N TYR A 139 13.39 1.70 -7.80
CA TYR A 139 13.94 0.50 -8.46
C TYR A 139 15.44 0.38 -8.18
N HIS A 140 15.90 -0.77 -7.67
CA HIS A 140 17.30 -1.03 -7.38
C HIS A 140 17.87 -2.19 -8.20
N PRO A 141 18.74 -1.91 -9.18
CA PRO A 141 19.46 -2.94 -9.92
C PRO A 141 20.57 -3.52 -9.02
N CYS A 142 20.33 -4.70 -8.45
CA CYS A 142 21.27 -5.37 -7.55
C CYS A 142 22.37 -6.11 -8.35
N PRO A 143 23.66 -5.80 -8.15
CA PRO A 143 24.76 -6.47 -8.87
C PRO A 143 25.04 -7.90 -8.40
N GLY A 144 24.51 -8.30 -7.23
CA GLY A 144 24.62 -9.67 -6.68
C GLY A 144 23.42 -10.57 -6.97
N SER A 145 22.47 -10.11 -7.80
CA SER A 145 21.43 -10.99 -8.31
C SER A 145 22.12 -12.12 -9.06
N PRO A 146 21.82 -13.42 -8.81
CA PRO A 146 22.18 -14.43 -9.79
C PRO A 146 21.69 -13.92 -11.15
N PRO A 147 22.49 -14.05 -12.23
CA PRO A 147 22.03 -13.65 -13.54
C PRO A 147 20.65 -14.25 -13.71
N SER A 148 19.67 -13.39 -13.98
CA SER A 148 18.33 -13.85 -14.29
C SER A 148 18.49 -15.04 -15.23
N PRO A 149 17.88 -16.21 -14.92
CA PRO A 149 18.04 -17.39 -15.76
C PRO A 149 17.87 -16.93 -17.21
N PRO A 150 18.74 -17.38 -18.13
CA PRO A 150 18.71 -16.92 -19.51
C PRO A 150 17.26 -16.92 -19.95
N PRO A 151 16.77 -15.82 -20.56
CA PRO A 151 15.36 -15.66 -20.87
C PRO A 151 14.92 -16.98 -21.46
N GLN A 152 13.97 -17.64 -20.77
CA GLN A 152 13.47 -18.92 -21.27
C GLN A 152 13.14 -18.67 -22.74
N PRO A 153 13.55 -19.57 -23.67
CA PRO A 153 13.17 -19.42 -25.06
C PRO A 153 11.69 -19.10 -25.07
N PRO A 154 11.26 -18.01 -25.76
CA PRO A 154 9.95 -17.43 -25.59
C PRO A 154 8.96 -18.56 -25.56
N SER A 155 8.29 -18.73 -24.40
CA SER A 155 7.27 -19.75 -24.28
C SER A 155 6.36 -19.54 -25.47
N SER A 156 6.16 -20.58 -26.27
CA SER A 156 5.25 -20.57 -27.43
C SER A 156 3.78 -20.37 -27.03
N GLN A 157 3.54 -19.88 -25.81
CA GLN A 157 2.27 -19.39 -25.32
C GLN A 157 2.37 -17.88 -25.18
N PRO A 158 1.51 -17.11 -25.84
CA PRO A 158 1.44 -15.67 -25.65
C PRO A 158 1.26 -15.39 -24.15
N GLN A 159 2.02 -14.45 -23.58
CA GLN A 159 1.73 -13.92 -22.25
C GLN A 159 0.32 -13.31 -22.29
N GLN A 160 -0.69 -14.10 -21.94
CA GLN A 160 -2.01 -13.59 -21.70
C GLN A 160 -1.90 -12.63 -20.52
N SER A 161 -2.24 -11.36 -20.76
CA SER A 161 -2.43 -10.40 -19.68
C SER A 161 -3.34 -11.01 -18.61
N GLN A 162 -3.05 -10.74 -17.33
CA GLN A 162 -3.94 -11.09 -16.21
C GLN A 162 -5.37 -10.54 -16.41
N TYR A 163 -5.52 -9.57 -17.30
CA TYR A 163 -6.77 -8.97 -17.71
C TYR A 163 -7.30 -9.61 -19.00
N PRO A 164 -8.58 -10.04 -19.02
CA PRO A 164 -9.22 -10.49 -20.25
C PRO A 164 -9.36 -9.32 -21.23
N GLU A 165 -9.15 -9.57 -22.51
CA GLU A 165 -9.33 -8.57 -23.56
C GLU A 165 -10.82 -8.17 -23.73
N GLY A 166 -11.05 -6.88 -23.92
CA GLY A 166 -12.38 -6.28 -23.95
C GLY A 166 -12.95 -6.00 -22.56
N PHE A 167 -14.27 -6.09 -22.44
CA PHE A 167 -14.99 -5.80 -21.21
C PHE A 167 -14.98 -7.00 -20.26
N ALA A 168 -14.84 -6.76 -18.96
CA ALA A 168 -14.96 -7.77 -17.92
C ALA A 168 -15.57 -7.22 -16.64
N LEU A 169 -16.25 -8.08 -15.89
CA LEU A 169 -16.69 -7.80 -14.54
C LEU A 169 -15.65 -8.36 -13.57
N CYS A 170 -14.95 -7.49 -12.87
CA CYS A 170 -13.84 -7.88 -12.02
C CYS A 170 -14.18 -7.68 -10.54
N ARG A 171 -13.75 -8.61 -9.70
CA ARG A 171 -13.85 -8.55 -8.24
C ARG A 171 -12.46 -8.49 -7.65
N ARG A 172 -12.28 -7.61 -6.67
CA ARG A 172 -11.13 -7.58 -5.79
C ARG A 172 -11.57 -7.89 -4.37
N ASP A 173 -10.85 -8.79 -3.72
CA ASP A 173 -11.09 -9.05 -2.31
C ASP A 173 -10.57 -7.89 -1.46
N ILE A 174 -11.30 -7.53 -0.40
CA ILE A 174 -10.81 -6.52 0.54
C ILE A 174 -9.75 -7.19 1.40
N ASP A 175 -8.54 -6.62 1.38
CA ASP A 175 -7.44 -7.02 2.25
C ASP A 175 -7.85 -6.81 3.72
N ASP A 176 -7.82 -7.90 4.49
CA ASP A 176 -8.20 -7.94 5.90
C ASP A 176 -7.04 -8.37 6.81
N SER A 177 -5.82 -8.37 6.27
CA SER A 177 -4.60 -8.74 6.98
C SER A 177 -4.42 -7.94 8.29
N ASP A 178 -4.90 -6.71 8.35
CA ASP A 178 -4.81 -5.85 9.55
C ASP A 178 -6.04 -5.91 10.49
N LYS A 179 -7.07 -6.69 10.17
CA LYS A 179 -8.31 -6.74 10.97
C LYS A 179 -8.26 -7.78 12.09
N LYS A 180 -8.99 -7.55 13.19
CA LYS A 180 -9.07 -8.50 14.33
C LYS A 180 -9.83 -9.77 13.93
N PHE A 181 -9.63 -10.90 14.62
CA PHE A 181 -10.19 -12.21 14.25
C PHE A 181 -11.70 -12.22 13.90
N LEU A 182 -12.54 -11.55 14.71
CA LEU A 182 -13.98 -11.45 14.44
C LEU A 182 -14.31 -10.58 13.20
N GLU A 183 -13.52 -9.54 12.95
CA GLU A 183 -13.64 -8.69 11.75
C GLU A 183 -13.10 -9.39 10.49
N ARG A 184 -12.12 -10.28 10.63
CA ARG A 184 -11.68 -11.19 9.56
C ARG A 184 -12.76 -12.20 9.23
N LEU A 185 -13.48 -12.72 10.23
CA LEU A 185 -14.64 -13.58 10.00
C LEU A 185 -15.74 -12.82 9.24
N CYS A 186 -16.06 -11.59 9.66
CA CYS A 186 -16.98 -10.73 8.92
C CYS A 186 -16.45 -10.40 7.53
N THR A 187 -15.15 -10.11 7.35
CA THR A 187 -14.57 -9.75 6.05
C THR A 187 -14.50 -10.95 5.11
N ARG A 188 -14.25 -12.15 5.61
CA ARG A 188 -14.39 -13.40 4.85
C ARG A 188 -15.83 -13.64 4.42
N VAL A 189 -16.80 -13.50 5.32
CA VAL A 189 -18.24 -13.58 4.95
C VAL A 189 -18.58 -12.52 3.90
N LEU A 190 -18.05 -11.30 4.01
CA LEU A 190 -18.27 -10.21 3.05
C LEU A 190 -17.59 -10.44 1.69
N ASN A 191 -16.41 -11.06 1.66
CA ASN A 191 -15.69 -11.44 0.45
C ASN A 191 -16.34 -12.66 -0.23
N GLU A 192 -16.79 -13.67 0.55
CA GLU A 192 -17.54 -14.85 0.08
C GLU A 192 -18.95 -14.49 -0.41
N CYS A 193 -19.63 -13.51 0.20
CA CYS A 193 -20.87 -12.93 -0.31
C CYS A 193 -20.67 -12.07 -1.58
N GLY A 194 -19.44 -11.92 -2.05
CA GLY A 194 -19.11 -11.62 -3.45
C GLY A 194 -19.46 -10.23 -3.95
N GLY A 195 -19.31 -9.15 -3.17
CA GLY A 195 -19.76 -7.86 -3.71
C GLY A 195 -19.31 -6.55 -3.11
N LEU A 196 -18.36 -6.51 -2.17
CA LEU A 196 -17.94 -5.21 -1.64
C LEU A 196 -17.02 -4.42 -2.57
N HIS A 197 -16.28 -5.07 -3.46
CA HIS A 197 -15.44 -4.36 -4.44
C HIS A 197 -15.47 -5.04 -5.82
N MET A 198 -16.60 -4.90 -6.50
CA MET A 198 -16.80 -5.35 -7.88
C MET A 198 -16.93 -4.13 -8.80
N TYR A 199 -16.25 -4.17 -9.95
CA TYR A 199 -16.19 -3.07 -10.91
C TYR A 199 -16.19 -3.62 -12.34
N VAL A 200 -16.59 -2.77 -13.29
CA VAL A 200 -16.51 -3.08 -14.73
C VAL A 200 -15.14 -2.63 -15.22
N GLN A 201 -14.43 -3.48 -15.95
CA GLN A 201 -13.11 -3.23 -16.50
C GLN A 201 -13.17 -3.31 -18.03
N TYR A 202 -12.36 -2.51 -18.71
CA TYR A 202 -12.04 -2.64 -20.12
C TYR A 202 -10.53 -2.72 -20.28
N TYR A 203 -10.06 -3.73 -21.02
CA TYR A 203 -8.65 -3.90 -21.33
C TYR A 203 -8.46 -4.11 -22.83
N LYS A 204 -7.53 -3.37 -23.43
CA LYS A 204 -7.12 -3.54 -24.82
C LYS A 204 -5.62 -3.70 -24.88
N SER A 205 -5.18 -4.83 -25.44
CA SER A 205 -3.77 -5.10 -25.66
C SER A 205 -3.19 -4.11 -26.67
N ALA A 206 -1.94 -3.69 -26.46
CA ALA A 206 -1.25 -2.80 -27.38
C ALA A 206 -0.18 -3.59 -28.13
N GLN A 207 -0.14 -3.44 -29.46
CA GLN A 207 0.84 -4.14 -30.31
C GLN A 207 2.21 -3.42 -30.31
N ASP A 208 2.23 -2.09 -30.19
CA ASP A 208 3.46 -1.26 -30.21
C ASP A 208 3.42 -0.09 -29.17
N GLY A 209 2.69 -0.25 -28.06
CA GLY A 209 2.48 0.83 -27.09
C GLY A 209 2.06 0.36 -25.70
N ALA A 210 1.65 1.29 -24.83
CA ALA A 210 1.12 0.95 -23.51
C ALA A 210 -0.30 0.37 -23.63
N PRO A 211 -0.61 -0.75 -22.96
CA PRO A 211 -1.95 -1.32 -22.97
C PRO A 211 -2.97 -0.33 -22.37
N TYR A 212 -4.17 -0.31 -22.93
CA TYR A 212 -5.23 0.55 -22.43
C TYR A 212 -6.08 -0.22 -21.42
N LEU A 213 -5.99 0.16 -20.15
CA LEU A 213 -6.71 -0.44 -19.04
C LEU A 213 -7.54 0.62 -18.33
N TRP A 214 -8.84 0.37 -18.18
CA TRP A 214 -9.74 1.26 -17.47
C TRP A 214 -10.79 0.48 -16.69
N GLY A 215 -11.38 1.09 -15.66
CA GLY A 215 -12.50 0.51 -14.94
C GLY A 215 -13.36 1.53 -14.21
N TRP A 216 -14.57 1.08 -13.87
CA TRP A 216 -15.61 1.88 -13.24
C TRP A 216 -16.27 1.09 -12.13
N GLY A 217 -16.36 1.71 -10.96
CA GLY A 217 -16.97 1.15 -9.77
C GLY A 217 -17.94 2.13 -9.11
N PHE A 218 -18.45 1.70 -7.96
CA PHE A 218 -19.40 2.46 -7.16
C PHE A 218 -18.95 2.49 -5.70
N SER A 219 -18.68 3.67 -5.14
CA SER A 219 -18.23 3.84 -3.74
C SER A 219 -19.31 4.42 -2.82
N GLY A 220 -20.58 4.38 -3.24
CA GLY A 220 -21.74 4.79 -2.44
C GLY A 220 -22.18 6.25 -2.50
N GLY A 221 -21.69 6.98 -3.51
CA GLY A 221 -22.19 8.32 -3.86
C GLY A 221 -23.35 8.30 -4.87
N GLU A 222 -23.55 9.40 -5.61
CA GLU A 222 -24.54 9.52 -6.69
C GLU A 222 -23.90 9.41 -8.09
N VAL A 223 -22.60 9.16 -8.15
CA VAL A 223 -21.81 9.12 -9.38
C VAL A 223 -21.01 7.84 -9.48
N THR A 224 -20.79 7.41 -10.72
CA THR A 224 -19.85 6.34 -11.06
C THR A 224 -18.43 6.84 -10.90
N THR A 225 -17.58 6.06 -10.25
CA THR A 225 -16.19 6.44 -9.94
C THR A 225 -15.21 5.62 -10.77
N PRO A 226 -14.17 6.23 -11.37
CA PRO A 226 -13.08 5.47 -11.97
C PRO A 226 -12.41 4.55 -10.95
N GLU A 227 -12.18 3.30 -11.32
CA GLU A 227 -11.34 2.39 -10.54
C GLU A 227 -9.88 2.80 -10.71
N LYS A 228 -9.13 2.79 -9.61
CA LYS A 228 -7.71 3.17 -9.57
C LYS A 228 -6.79 2.01 -9.19
N HIS A 229 -7.36 0.91 -8.70
CA HIS A 229 -6.64 -0.27 -8.21
C HIS A 229 -7.02 -1.51 -9.03
N PHE A 230 -6.28 -1.74 -10.12
CA PHE A 230 -6.50 -2.87 -11.03
C PHE A 230 -5.72 -4.11 -10.58
N ASN A 231 -6.09 -4.69 -9.44
CA ASN A 231 -5.55 -5.99 -9.00
C ASN A 231 -6.71 -6.95 -8.64
N PRO A 232 -7.43 -7.49 -9.64
CA PRO A 232 -8.60 -8.32 -9.40
C PRO A 232 -8.19 -9.73 -8.97
N SER A 233 -8.89 -10.27 -7.97
CA SER A 233 -8.81 -11.68 -7.58
C SER A 233 -9.44 -12.58 -8.66
N VAL A 234 -10.49 -12.09 -9.31
CA VAL A 234 -11.20 -12.80 -10.37
C VAL A 234 -11.83 -11.80 -11.35
N CYS A 235 -11.82 -12.12 -12.64
CA CYS A 235 -12.52 -11.38 -13.68
C CYS A 235 -13.38 -12.32 -14.52
N PHE A 236 -14.55 -11.82 -14.90
CA PHE A 236 -15.55 -12.50 -15.69
C PHE A 236 -15.69 -11.78 -17.03
N PRO A 237 -15.18 -12.34 -18.14
CA PRO A 237 -15.24 -11.69 -19.45
C PRO A 237 -16.68 -11.43 -19.90
N CYS A 238 -16.90 -10.29 -20.55
CA CYS A 238 -18.19 -9.84 -21.03
C CYS A 238 -18.23 -9.76 -22.56
N LYS A 239 -19.41 -10.04 -23.14
CA LYS A 239 -19.67 -9.92 -24.58
C LYS A 239 -20.82 -8.96 -24.85
N LYS A 240 -20.74 -8.24 -25.97
CA LYS A 240 -21.83 -7.41 -26.49
C LYS A 240 -23.02 -8.31 -26.85
N ASN A 241 -24.20 -8.00 -26.35
CA ASN A 241 -25.40 -8.83 -26.51
C ASN A 241 -26.48 -8.20 -27.42
N GLY A 242 -26.23 -7.01 -27.97
CA GLY A 242 -27.14 -6.30 -28.87
C GLY A 242 -28.21 -5.45 -28.16
N THR A 243 -28.29 -5.50 -26.83
CA THR A 243 -29.20 -4.61 -26.09
C THR A 243 -28.80 -3.15 -26.33
N PRO A 244 -29.77 -2.25 -26.61
CA PRO A 244 -29.48 -0.84 -26.78
C PRO A 244 -28.85 -0.21 -25.54
N LEU A 245 -27.83 0.64 -25.74
CA LEU A 245 -27.21 1.40 -24.65
C LEU A 245 -28.24 2.36 -24.04
N LYS A 246 -28.35 2.38 -22.71
CA LYS A 246 -29.30 3.29 -22.02
C LYS A 246 -28.76 4.70 -21.79
N HIS A 247 -27.44 4.87 -21.81
CA HIS A 247 -26.76 6.09 -21.37
C HIS A 247 -25.62 6.47 -22.33
N GLY A 248 -25.11 7.69 -22.17
CA GLY A 248 -23.96 8.19 -22.92
C GLY A 248 -24.28 8.59 -24.37
N SER A 249 -23.23 8.88 -25.13
CA SER A 249 -23.30 9.32 -26.53
C SER A 249 -23.89 8.28 -27.48
N GLY A 250 -23.80 7.00 -27.13
CA GLY A 250 -24.35 5.87 -27.89
C GLY A 250 -25.77 5.46 -27.50
N ALA A 251 -26.48 6.24 -26.66
CA ALA A 251 -27.81 5.87 -26.18
C ALA A 251 -28.77 5.51 -27.32
N GLY A 252 -29.48 4.38 -27.18
CA GLY A 252 -30.39 3.82 -28.19
C GLY A 252 -29.71 2.95 -29.26
N LYS A 253 -28.38 2.97 -29.39
CA LYS A 253 -27.66 2.10 -30.33
C LYS A 253 -27.52 0.68 -29.76
N PRO A 254 -27.78 -0.38 -30.55
CA PRO A 254 -27.47 -1.77 -30.16
C PRO A 254 -25.99 -1.93 -29.81
N SER A 255 -25.67 -2.57 -28.68
CA SER A 255 -24.27 -2.71 -28.23
C SER A 255 -23.35 -3.41 -29.25
N THR A 256 -23.88 -4.30 -30.09
CA THR A 256 -23.15 -4.96 -31.19
C THR A 256 -22.72 -4.00 -32.31
N SER A 257 -23.44 -2.89 -32.47
CA SER A 257 -23.14 -1.82 -33.43
C SER A 257 -22.42 -0.62 -32.80
N ALA A 258 -22.39 -0.55 -31.47
CA ALA A 258 -21.74 0.53 -30.74
C ALA A 258 -20.22 0.31 -30.63
N SER A 259 -19.45 1.39 -30.70
CA SER A 259 -18.02 1.36 -30.47
C SER A 259 -17.71 1.03 -29.00
N ASP A 260 -16.48 0.58 -28.73
CA ASP A 260 -16.08 0.31 -27.35
C ASP A 260 -16.10 1.60 -26.53
N GLU A 261 -15.73 2.74 -27.12
CA GLU A 261 -15.79 4.07 -26.49
C GLU A 261 -17.23 4.48 -26.14
N GLU A 262 -18.21 4.20 -27.00
CA GLU A 262 -19.63 4.47 -26.70
C GLU A 262 -20.14 3.61 -25.54
N ILE A 263 -19.69 2.37 -25.43
CA ILE A 263 -20.03 1.48 -24.31
C ILE A 263 -19.33 1.94 -23.02
N MET A 264 -18.06 2.33 -23.10
CA MET A 264 -17.32 2.92 -21.98
C MET A 264 -17.99 4.22 -21.48
N ASP A 265 -18.44 5.07 -22.41
CA ASP A 265 -19.18 6.29 -22.09
C ASP A 265 -20.56 6.00 -21.47
N CYS A 266 -21.27 4.98 -21.96
CA CYS A 266 -22.50 4.49 -21.33
C CYS A 266 -22.26 4.09 -19.86
N ILE A 267 -21.22 3.30 -19.59
CA ILE A 267 -20.89 2.84 -18.23
C ILE A 267 -20.54 4.04 -17.34
N LYS A 268 -19.72 4.97 -17.87
CA LYS A 268 -19.31 6.18 -17.17
C LYS A 268 -20.50 7.08 -16.80
N ASN A 269 -21.46 7.23 -17.71
CA ASN A 269 -22.62 8.11 -17.54
C ASN A 269 -23.81 7.44 -16.85
N ARG A 270 -23.76 6.13 -16.58
CA ARG A 270 -24.76 5.45 -15.77
C ARG A 270 -24.72 5.99 -14.35
N LYS A 271 -25.83 6.54 -13.86
CA LYS A 271 -25.98 6.90 -12.45
C LYS A 271 -26.45 5.68 -11.63
N PRO A 272 -26.05 5.55 -10.37
CA PRO A 272 -26.64 4.55 -9.46
C PRO A 272 -28.14 4.78 -9.30
N ASP A 273 -28.94 3.72 -9.31
CA ASP A 273 -30.40 3.84 -9.19
C ASP A 273 -30.84 4.26 -7.78
N ARG A 274 -29.99 4.00 -6.79
CA ARG A 274 -30.23 4.29 -5.38
C ARG A 274 -28.91 4.40 -4.63
N ARG A 275 -28.96 4.92 -3.40
CA ARG A 275 -27.79 5.01 -2.51
C ARG A 275 -27.31 3.63 -2.06
N TYR A 276 -26.03 3.55 -1.74
CA TYR A 276 -25.42 2.33 -1.21
C TYR A 276 -26.14 1.87 0.06
N THR A 277 -26.63 0.63 0.03
CA THR A 277 -27.42 0.06 1.11
C THR A 277 -27.01 -1.40 1.27
N PHE A 278 -26.05 -1.67 2.15
CA PHE A 278 -25.63 -3.05 2.42
C PHE A 278 -26.76 -3.86 3.08
N PRO A 279 -27.04 -5.11 2.65
CA PRO A 279 -26.43 -5.85 1.53
C PRO A 279 -27.17 -5.68 0.17
N THR A 280 -28.28 -4.96 0.16
CA THR A 280 -29.24 -4.91 -0.98
C THR A 280 -28.77 -4.14 -2.22
N TYR A 281 -27.96 -3.10 -2.08
CA TYR A 281 -27.44 -2.30 -3.18
C TYR A 281 -25.99 -1.91 -2.90
N VAL A 282 -25.06 -2.69 -3.46
CA VAL A 282 -23.61 -2.61 -3.24
C VAL A 282 -22.88 -2.57 -4.58
N CYS A 283 -21.55 -2.62 -4.55
CA CYS A 283 -20.71 -2.52 -5.75
C CYS A 283 -21.07 -3.60 -6.79
N SER A 284 -21.33 -4.84 -6.36
CA SER A 284 -21.74 -5.91 -7.28
C SER A 284 -23.09 -5.71 -7.93
N THR A 285 -24.09 -5.15 -7.21
CA THR A 285 -25.40 -4.90 -7.80
C THR A 285 -25.31 -3.81 -8.84
N TRP A 286 -24.60 -2.72 -8.53
CA TRP A 286 -24.36 -1.64 -9.48
C TRP A 286 -23.59 -2.14 -10.71
N ALA A 287 -22.50 -2.88 -10.54
CA ALA A 287 -21.67 -3.33 -11.65
C ALA A 287 -22.41 -4.30 -12.59
N LYS A 288 -23.20 -5.23 -12.03
CA LYS A 288 -24.08 -6.12 -12.81
C LYS A 288 -25.17 -5.36 -13.56
N GLN A 289 -25.72 -4.30 -12.98
CA GLN A 289 -26.68 -3.44 -13.69
C GLN A 289 -25.98 -2.65 -14.79
N ALA A 290 -24.80 -2.10 -14.55
CA ALA A 290 -24.05 -1.32 -15.53
C ALA A 290 -23.73 -2.13 -16.79
N VAL A 291 -23.27 -3.36 -16.61
CA VAL A 291 -23.08 -4.34 -17.69
C VAL A 291 -24.37 -4.51 -18.50
N ARG A 292 -25.52 -4.74 -17.84
CA ARG A 292 -26.80 -4.94 -18.54
C ARG A 292 -27.30 -3.69 -19.25
N ASP A 293 -27.24 -2.53 -18.60
CA ASP A 293 -27.72 -1.25 -19.12
C ASP A 293 -26.88 -0.74 -20.30
N CYS A 294 -25.63 -1.20 -20.41
CA CYS A 294 -24.73 -0.93 -21.52
C CYS A 294 -24.54 -2.13 -22.46
N GLY A 295 -25.51 -3.04 -22.47
CA GLY A 295 -25.64 -4.12 -23.46
C GLY A 295 -24.51 -5.14 -23.48
N LEU A 296 -23.98 -5.45 -22.30
CA LEU A 296 -22.99 -6.50 -22.08
C LEU A 296 -23.62 -7.68 -21.33
N THR A 297 -23.08 -8.88 -21.55
CA THR A 297 -23.36 -10.09 -20.77
C THR A 297 -22.04 -10.72 -20.35
N CYS A 298 -21.83 -10.91 -19.05
CA CYS A 298 -20.62 -11.53 -18.48
C CYS A 298 -20.92 -12.93 -17.96
N GLN A 299 -19.97 -13.85 -18.12
CA GLN A 299 -20.10 -15.27 -17.72
C GLN A 299 -19.76 -15.49 -16.25
#